data_AF-A0A3B9SZ89-F1
#
_entry.id   AF-A0A3B9SZ89-F1
#
_cell.length_a   1.000
_cell.length_b   1.000
_cell.length_c   1.000
_cell.angle_alpha   90.00
_cell.angle_beta   90.00
_cell.angle_gamma   90.00
#
_symmetry.space_group_name_H-M   'P 1'
#
loop_
_entity.id
_entity.type
_entity.pdbx_description
1 polymer ?
#
loop_
_entity_poly.entity_id
_entity_poly.type
_entity_poly.pdbx_seq_one_letter_code
_entity_poly.pdbx_strand_id
1 'polypeptide(L)'
;MAEYRSTGRELRKSPKGVIAAIFAILLTAGAAYGASRVLKGMESLETAFDSTDTELSVPELDEESEEESPDGIQYGNAELYVSRIHHGPLTLVNQDYPTEDSDEGLISVFEKKADIVAVRDMEVILQEEAVEAINQLAVAFQNATGHTDLLIMNGYITKDAQKRLYEADLQRTGGNSSDLYAIPGCSEYETGYSFELAIYNGGFHDFSPEGDYAWILEHCAEYGFIQRYPANKADLTGVSDQPNVFRYVGIPHAWFMAKNNLCLEEYLEVLEGYPYDGGHLRLNDPIGRSYEAYYVSVDPTTVDPTVIIPVPKDKPFNFSGNNKHGFFVTAELGWQDQDTWASGTTIPSTSLPPETTTTTTVLN
;
A
#
# COMPACT_ATOMS: atom_id res chain seq x y z
N MET A 1 57.87 -8.34 -56.93
CA MET A 1 56.95 -7.52 -57.75
C MET A 1 55.70 -8.37 -57.96
N ALA A 2 54.61 -8.04 -57.26
CA ALA A 2 53.43 -7.36 -57.84
C ALA A 2 52.64 -8.33 -58.74
N GLU A 3 51.33 -8.55 -58.60
CA GLU A 3 50.29 -7.65 -58.14
C GLU A 3 48.99 -8.42 -57.82
N TYR A 4 48.17 -7.71 -57.07
CA TYR A 4 46.91 -8.02 -56.42
C TYR A 4 45.72 -7.96 -57.39
N ARG A 5 44.78 -8.91 -57.35
CA ARG A 5 43.37 -8.68 -57.73
C ARG A 5 42.42 -9.47 -56.84
N SER A 6 41.74 -8.72 -55.97
CA SER A 6 40.66 -9.14 -55.09
C SER A 6 39.39 -9.46 -55.87
N THR A 7 38.77 -10.61 -55.61
CA THR A 7 37.34 -10.84 -55.85
C THR A 7 36.66 -10.95 -54.50
N GLY A 8 35.89 -9.91 -54.16
CA GLY A 8 35.13 -9.83 -52.93
C GLY A 8 34.00 -10.86 -52.93
N ARG A 9 33.96 -11.68 -51.88
CA ARG A 9 32.82 -12.54 -51.55
C ARG A 9 31.97 -11.76 -50.56
N GLU A 10 30.82 -11.24 -50.99
CA GLU A 10 29.85 -10.63 -50.09
C GLU A 10 29.37 -11.66 -49.07
N LEU A 11 29.72 -11.46 -47.80
CA LEU A 11 29.11 -12.14 -46.67
C LEU A 11 27.71 -11.58 -46.47
N ARG A 12 26.72 -12.31 -46.97
CA ARG A 12 25.29 -12.10 -46.69
C ARG A 12 25.06 -12.30 -45.19
N LYS A 13 25.11 -11.23 -44.40
CA LYS A 13 24.80 -11.24 -42.96
C LYS A 13 23.32 -11.60 -42.79
N SER A 14 23.04 -12.66 -42.02
CA SER A 14 21.67 -13.05 -41.70
C SER A 14 20.99 -11.98 -40.84
N PRO A 15 19.68 -11.70 -41.03
CA PRO A 15 18.98 -10.62 -40.32
C PRO A 15 18.77 -10.90 -38.82
N LYS A 16 19.17 -12.06 -38.31
CA LYS A 16 18.97 -12.43 -36.89
C LYS A 16 19.94 -11.74 -35.92
N GLY A 17 21.08 -11.22 -36.40
CA GLY A 17 22.05 -10.52 -35.56
C GLY A 17 21.82 -9.02 -35.38
N VAL A 18 21.10 -8.37 -36.31
CA VAL A 18 20.80 -6.93 -36.24
C VAL A 18 19.57 -6.65 -35.38
N ILE A 19 18.60 -7.57 -35.35
CA ILE A 19 17.40 -7.45 -34.51
C ILE A 19 17.75 -7.61 -33.01
N ALA A 20 18.64 -8.53 -32.65
CA ALA A 20 19.09 -8.69 -31.26
C ALA A 20 19.90 -7.46 -30.75
N ALA A 21 20.68 -6.82 -31.61
CA ALA A 21 21.41 -5.60 -31.25
C ALA A 21 20.49 -4.37 -31.10
N ILE A 22 19.41 -4.27 -31.90
CA ILE A 22 18.41 -3.20 -31.76
C ILE A 22 17.57 -3.40 -30.50
N PHE A 23 17.20 -4.63 -30.13
CA PHE A 23 16.51 -4.91 -28.85
C PHE A 23 17.41 -4.67 -27.64
N ALA A 24 18.70 -5.00 -27.69
CA ALA A 24 19.63 -4.70 -26.61
C ALA A 24 19.86 -3.18 -26.44
N ILE A 25 19.99 -2.44 -27.55
CA ILE A 25 20.12 -0.98 -27.50
C ILE A 25 18.82 -0.32 -27.03
N LEU A 26 17.64 -0.80 -27.45
CA LEU A 26 16.34 -0.30 -26.98
C LEU A 26 16.04 -0.66 -25.52
N LEU A 27 16.49 -1.82 -25.02
CA LEU A 27 16.40 -2.17 -23.59
C LEU A 27 17.34 -1.31 -22.74
N THR A 28 18.56 -1.03 -23.20
CA THR A 28 19.48 -0.11 -22.48
C THR A 28 19.05 1.35 -22.59
N ALA A 29 18.47 1.78 -23.71
CA ALA A 29 17.96 3.14 -23.88
C ALA A 29 16.63 3.34 -23.14
N GLY A 30 15.77 2.31 -23.06
CA GLY A 30 14.56 2.31 -22.25
C GLY A 30 14.86 2.29 -20.75
N ALA A 31 15.85 1.51 -20.31
CA ALA A 31 16.34 1.53 -18.93
C ALA A 31 17.03 2.85 -18.58
N ALA A 32 17.81 3.44 -19.49
CA ALA A 32 18.43 4.76 -19.28
C ALA A 32 17.42 5.92 -19.33
N TYR A 33 16.39 5.83 -20.19
CA TYR A 33 15.30 6.82 -20.25
C TYR A 33 14.39 6.71 -19.03
N GLY A 34 14.09 5.50 -18.57
CA GLY A 34 13.39 5.22 -17.33
C GLY A 34 14.17 5.72 -16.11
N ALA A 35 15.46 5.39 -16.00
CA ALA A 35 16.33 5.85 -14.93
C ALA A 35 16.50 7.38 -14.94
N SER A 36 16.62 8.01 -16.12
CA SER A 36 16.71 9.48 -16.21
C SER A 36 15.40 10.18 -15.86
N ARG A 37 14.23 9.55 -16.08
CA ARG A 37 12.93 10.10 -15.63
C ARG A 37 12.70 9.88 -14.15
N VAL A 38 13.14 8.76 -13.59
CA VAL A 38 13.14 8.53 -12.14
C VAL A 38 14.09 9.51 -11.45
N LEU A 39 15.31 9.72 -11.95
CA LEU A 39 16.26 10.71 -11.44
C LEU A 39 15.75 12.15 -11.58
N LYS A 40 15.10 12.51 -12.69
CA LYS A 40 14.46 13.84 -12.84
C LYS A 40 13.21 14.00 -11.98
N GLY A 41 12.48 12.90 -11.73
CA GLY A 41 11.40 12.84 -10.77
C GLY A 41 11.91 13.05 -9.34
N MET A 42 13.06 12.46 -9.01
CA MET A 42 13.75 12.62 -7.73
C MET A 42 14.34 14.04 -7.56
N GLU A 43 14.95 14.63 -8.60
CA GLU A 43 15.38 16.05 -8.56
C GLU A 43 14.17 17.00 -8.43
N SER A 44 13.03 16.68 -9.05
CA SER A 44 11.80 17.47 -8.88
C SER A 44 11.14 17.27 -7.51
N LEU A 45 11.30 16.10 -6.89
CA LEU A 45 10.90 15.83 -5.51
C LEU A 45 11.80 16.61 -4.53
N GLU A 46 13.11 16.62 -4.74
CA GLU A 46 14.07 17.39 -3.94
C GLU A 46 13.84 18.91 -4.06
N THR A 47 13.37 19.38 -5.22
CA THR A 47 12.98 20.79 -5.43
C THR A 47 11.57 21.10 -4.89
N ALA A 48 10.65 20.13 -4.87
CA ALA A 48 9.31 20.28 -4.29
C ALA A 48 9.34 20.31 -2.75
N PHE A 49 10.35 19.69 -2.13
CA PHE A 49 10.62 19.81 -0.70
C PHE A 49 11.14 21.20 -0.27
N ASP A 50 11.56 22.06 -1.21
CA ASP A 50 12.08 23.41 -0.94
C ASP A 50 11.02 24.51 -1.10
N SER A 51 9.79 24.18 -1.52
CA SER A 51 8.75 25.19 -1.78
C SER A 51 7.36 24.79 -1.33
N THR A 52 7.17 24.62 -0.03
CA THR A 52 5.86 24.76 0.62
C THR A 52 6.04 25.58 1.89
N ASP A 53 5.83 26.90 1.76
CA ASP A 53 5.52 27.78 2.89
C ASP A 53 4.15 27.37 3.44
N THR A 54 4.15 26.39 4.33
CA THR A 54 3.09 26.10 5.29
C THR A 54 3.82 25.60 6.51
N GLU A 55 3.55 26.19 7.68
CA GLU A 55 4.18 25.83 8.97
C GLU A 55 3.95 24.35 9.32
N LEU A 56 4.73 23.46 8.71
CA LEU A 56 5.04 22.14 9.21
C LEU A 56 6.35 22.31 9.96
N SER A 57 6.25 22.49 11.27
CA SER A 57 7.41 22.35 12.15
C SER A 57 7.99 20.96 11.92
N VAL A 58 9.12 20.90 11.22
CA VAL A 58 10.01 19.74 11.23
C VAL A 58 10.28 19.42 12.71
N PRO A 59 10.05 18.19 13.19
CA PRO A 59 10.32 17.87 14.59
C PRO A 59 11.80 18.14 14.89
N GLU A 60 12.08 18.93 15.92
CA GLU A 60 13.44 19.01 16.46
C GLU A 60 13.78 17.63 17.04
N LEU A 61 14.76 16.95 16.44
CA LEU A 61 15.31 15.71 16.97
C LEU A 61 16.11 16.03 18.23
N ASP A 62 15.60 15.66 19.40
CA ASP A 62 16.38 15.70 20.63
C ASP A 62 17.51 14.65 20.58
N GLU A 63 18.76 15.11 20.73
CA GLU A 63 19.95 14.24 20.67
C GLU A 63 20.07 13.28 21.87
N GLU A 64 19.30 13.49 22.95
CA GLU A 64 19.43 12.76 24.23
C GLU A 64 18.49 11.54 24.33
N SER A 65 18.80 10.48 23.60
CA SER A 65 18.58 9.09 24.08
C SER A 65 19.47 8.13 23.29
N GLU A 66 20.34 7.40 23.99
CA GLU A 66 21.24 6.40 23.42
C GLU A 66 20.72 5.01 23.78
N GLU A 67 19.62 4.59 23.15
CA GLU A 67 19.19 3.19 23.19
C GLU A 67 19.61 2.51 21.87
N GLU A 68 20.63 1.67 21.94
CA GLU A 68 21.03 0.80 20.82
C GLU A 68 20.07 -0.39 20.75
N SER A 69 19.38 -0.56 19.61
CA SER A 69 18.70 -1.83 19.34
C SER A 69 19.72 -2.97 19.18
N PRO A 70 19.28 -4.23 19.28
CA PRO A 70 20.13 -5.39 19.02
C PRO A 70 20.83 -5.39 17.65
N ASP A 71 20.32 -4.62 16.68
CA ASP A 71 20.86 -4.49 15.32
C ASP A 71 21.71 -3.22 15.10
N GLY A 72 22.06 -2.51 16.17
CA GLY A 72 22.94 -1.33 16.12
C GLY A 72 22.27 -0.09 15.51
N ILE A 73 20.94 -0.07 15.43
CA ILE A 73 20.17 1.12 15.02
C ILE A 73 20.08 2.06 16.21
N GLN A 74 20.43 3.33 15.99
CA GLN A 74 20.26 4.41 16.95
C GLN A 74 18.91 5.07 16.76
N TYR A 75 18.20 5.28 17.87
CA TYR A 75 16.92 5.99 17.88
C TYR A 75 17.08 7.39 18.44
N GLY A 76 16.28 8.31 17.92
CA GLY A 76 15.97 9.60 18.50
C GLY A 76 14.47 9.68 18.74
N ASN A 77 13.98 10.90 18.96
CA ASN A 77 12.61 11.15 19.33
C ASN A 77 11.96 12.09 18.31
N ALA A 78 10.74 11.75 17.87
CA ALA A 78 9.87 12.63 17.11
C ALA A 78 8.64 12.98 17.96
N GLU A 79 8.30 14.26 18.04
CA GLU A 79 7.07 14.70 18.70
C GLU A 79 5.92 14.74 17.69
N LEU A 80 4.84 13.99 17.95
CA LEU A 80 3.64 13.94 17.12
C LEU A 80 2.40 14.35 17.90
N TYR A 81 1.43 14.98 17.23
CA TYR A 81 0.10 15.19 17.82
C TYR A 81 -0.62 13.86 18.02
N VAL A 82 -1.23 13.68 19.19
CA VAL A 82 -2.04 12.49 19.52
C VAL A 82 -3.19 12.29 18.54
N SER A 83 -3.77 13.37 17.99
CA SER A 83 -4.83 13.26 16.97
C SER A 83 -4.39 12.50 15.71
N ARG A 84 -3.08 12.41 15.42
CA ARG A 84 -2.56 11.63 14.29
C ARG A 84 -2.78 10.12 14.42
N ILE A 85 -3.22 9.60 15.59
CA ILE A 85 -3.59 8.18 15.73
C ILE A 85 -4.70 7.76 14.76
N HIS A 86 -5.48 8.71 14.25
CA HIS A 86 -6.59 8.48 13.31
C HIS A 86 -6.16 8.56 11.83
N HIS A 87 -4.87 8.77 11.55
CA HIS A 87 -4.38 8.99 10.18
C HIS A 87 -3.25 8.03 9.80
N GLY A 88 -3.17 7.74 8.50
CA GLY A 88 -2.13 6.90 7.91
C GLY A 88 -2.65 5.60 7.28
N PRO A 89 -1.81 4.92 6.49
CA PRO A 89 -2.22 3.77 5.68
C PRO A 89 -2.62 2.53 6.49
N LEU A 90 -2.25 2.46 7.78
CA LEU A 90 -2.60 1.37 8.71
C LEU A 90 -3.73 1.72 9.68
N THR A 91 -4.44 2.84 9.49
CA THR A 91 -5.64 3.18 10.26
C THR A 91 -6.72 2.12 10.05
N LEU A 92 -7.17 1.44 11.11
CA LEU A 92 -8.27 0.48 11.03
C LEU A 92 -9.61 1.21 11.11
N VAL A 93 -10.42 1.07 10.06
CA VAL A 93 -11.80 1.59 10.04
C VAL A 93 -12.76 0.45 9.84
N ASN A 94 -13.66 0.27 10.80
CA ASN A 94 -14.75 -0.71 10.75
C ASN A 94 -15.86 -0.28 11.73
N GLN A 95 -16.81 -1.17 12.03
CA GLN A 95 -17.93 -0.86 12.93
C GLN A 95 -17.51 -0.54 14.37
N ASP A 96 -16.37 -1.07 14.83
CA ASP A 96 -15.87 -0.88 16.18
C ASP A 96 -14.94 0.34 16.29
N TYR A 97 -14.29 0.71 15.19
CA TYR A 97 -13.30 1.79 15.11
C TYR A 97 -13.68 2.80 14.03
N PRO A 98 -14.58 3.75 14.32
CA PRO A 98 -14.95 4.79 13.37
C PRO A 98 -13.81 5.79 13.15
N THR A 99 -13.75 6.39 11.96
CA THR A 99 -12.85 7.48 11.60
C THR A 99 -13.50 8.86 11.75
N GLU A 100 -12.63 9.85 11.83
CA GLU A 100 -12.94 11.25 11.60
C GLU A 100 -12.67 11.63 10.14
N ASP A 101 -13.36 12.65 9.63
CA ASP A 101 -13.10 13.18 8.29
C ASP A 101 -11.73 13.86 8.26
N SER A 102 -10.95 13.58 7.22
CA SER A 102 -9.74 14.33 6.89
C SER A 102 -9.59 14.40 5.37
N ASP A 103 -9.29 15.60 4.88
CA ASP A 103 -8.96 15.86 3.49
C ASP A 103 -7.45 16.03 3.25
N GLU A 104 -6.63 15.81 4.29
CA GLU A 104 -5.17 15.88 4.20
C GLU A 104 -4.65 14.77 3.26
N GLY A 105 -3.84 15.16 2.28
CA GLY A 105 -3.18 14.24 1.34
C GLY A 105 -4.04 13.75 0.17
N LEU A 106 -5.33 14.13 0.12
CA LEU A 106 -6.22 13.69 -0.97
C LEU A 106 -5.94 14.44 -2.28
N ILE A 107 -5.81 13.67 -3.36
CA ILE A 107 -5.59 14.19 -4.72
C ILE A 107 -6.59 13.61 -5.73
N SER A 108 -6.82 14.33 -6.83
CA SER A 108 -7.67 13.86 -7.92
C SER A 108 -7.03 12.70 -8.67
N VAL A 109 -7.71 11.54 -8.68
CA VAL A 109 -7.31 10.38 -9.49
C VAL A 109 -7.39 10.76 -10.97
N PHE A 110 -8.39 11.52 -11.40
CA PHE A 110 -8.53 11.93 -12.79
C PHE A 110 -7.33 12.71 -13.32
N GLU A 111 -6.78 13.62 -12.50
CA GLU A 111 -5.65 14.46 -12.90
C GLU A 111 -4.30 13.74 -12.81
N LYS A 112 -4.19 12.75 -11.92
CA LYS A 112 -2.90 12.13 -11.53
C LYS A 112 -2.75 10.67 -11.98
N LYS A 113 -3.80 10.06 -12.51
CA LYS A 113 -3.76 8.68 -13.05
C LYS A 113 -2.83 8.58 -14.26
N ALA A 114 -2.30 7.38 -14.47
CA ALA A 114 -1.69 6.99 -15.73
C ALA A 114 -2.73 7.00 -16.87
N ASP A 115 -2.29 7.22 -18.11
CA ASP A 115 -3.17 7.25 -19.29
C ASP A 115 -3.93 5.92 -19.50
N ILE A 116 -3.36 4.81 -19.03
CA ILE A 116 -3.89 3.45 -19.15
C ILE A 116 -4.93 3.08 -18.08
N VAL A 117 -5.19 3.96 -17.12
CA VAL A 117 -6.20 3.78 -16.09
C VAL A 117 -7.42 4.62 -16.46
N ALA A 118 -8.60 4.04 -16.40
CA ALA A 118 -9.85 4.79 -16.47
C ALA A 118 -10.31 5.16 -15.05
N VAL A 119 -11.08 6.24 -14.94
CA VAL A 119 -11.71 6.67 -13.69
C VAL A 119 -13.15 7.07 -14.00
N ARG A 120 -14.07 6.79 -13.09
CA ARG A 120 -15.51 7.00 -13.29
C ARG A 120 -15.85 8.43 -13.66
N ASP A 121 -15.26 9.38 -12.94
CA ASP A 121 -15.45 10.82 -13.10
C ASP A 121 -14.28 11.62 -12.49
N MET A 122 -14.41 12.94 -12.47
CA MET A 122 -13.40 13.86 -11.94
C MET A 122 -13.45 14.02 -10.42
N GLU A 123 -14.44 13.45 -9.74
CA GLU A 123 -14.67 13.60 -8.30
C GLU A 123 -14.01 12.47 -7.49
N VAL A 124 -13.53 11.41 -8.15
CA VAL A 124 -12.76 10.35 -7.48
C VAL A 124 -11.42 10.92 -7.00
N ILE A 125 -11.28 11.01 -5.69
CA ILE A 125 -10.05 11.40 -4.99
C ILE A 125 -9.58 10.28 -4.07
N LEU A 126 -8.27 10.17 -3.88
CA LEU A 126 -7.61 9.18 -3.02
C LEU A 126 -6.36 9.81 -2.41
N GLN A 127 -5.80 9.16 -1.39
CA GLN A 127 -4.49 9.51 -0.85
C GLN A 127 -3.43 9.42 -1.94
N GLU A 128 -2.48 10.36 -1.95
CA GLU A 128 -1.49 10.49 -3.02
C GLU A 128 -0.69 9.20 -3.24
N GLU A 129 -0.24 8.56 -2.16
CA GLU A 129 0.53 7.32 -2.23
C GLU A 129 -0.30 6.17 -2.82
N ALA A 130 -1.61 6.14 -2.57
CA ALA A 130 -2.50 5.16 -3.17
C ALA A 130 -2.67 5.39 -4.68
N VAL A 131 -2.74 6.64 -5.15
CA VAL A 131 -2.82 6.95 -6.60
C VAL A 131 -1.52 6.58 -7.29
N GLU A 132 -0.37 6.88 -6.69
CA GLU A 132 0.93 6.47 -7.22
C GLU A 132 1.04 4.95 -7.33
N ALA A 133 0.62 4.22 -6.29
CA ALA A 133 0.61 2.77 -6.28
C ALA A 133 -0.36 2.18 -7.32
N ILE A 134 -1.56 2.76 -7.51
CA ILE A 134 -2.50 2.36 -8.58
C ILE A 134 -1.83 2.47 -9.94
N ASN A 135 -1.11 3.57 -10.20
CA ASN A 135 -0.42 3.78 -11.46
C ASN A 135 0.66 2.72 -11.71
N GLN A 136 1.43 2.36 -10.68
CA GLN A 136 2.45 1.32 -10.77
C GLN A 136 1.83 -0.06 -11.03
N LEU A 137 0.77 -0.41 -10.29
CA LEU A 137 0.01 -1.65 -10.47
C LEU A 137 -0.56 -1.77 -11.89
N ALA A 138 -1.17 -0.69 -12.41
CA ALA A 138 -1.76 -0.68 -13.74
C ALA A 138 -0.72 -0.86 -14.86
N VAL A 139 0.45 -0.21 -14.73
CA VAL A 139 1.57 -0.38 -15.68
C VAL A 139 2.08 -1.81 -15.66
N ALA A 140 2.22 -2.40 -14.47
CA ALA A 140 2.66 -3.77 -14.33
C ALA A 140 1.65 -4.77 -14.89
N PHE A 141 0.36 -4.57 -14.61
CA PHE A 141 -0.73 -5.36 -15.17
C PHE A 141 -0.75 -5.31 -16.69
N GLN A 142 -0.62 -4.11 -17.27
CA GLN A 142 -0.50 -3.94 -18.72
C GLN A 142 0.69 -4.71 -19.28
N ASN A 143 1.86 -4.62 -18.63
CA ASN A 143 3.06 -5.31 -19.10
C ASN A 143 2.92 -6.83 -19.04
N ALA A 144 2.22 -7.36 -18.03
CA ALA A 144 2.02 -8.78 -17.83
C ALA A 144 0.95 -9.37 -18.78
N THR A 145 -0.13 -8.63 -19.02
CA THR A 145 -1.35 -9.18 -19.66
C THR A 145 -1.73 -8.48 -20.98
N GLY A 146 -1.27 -7.26 -21.19
CA GLY A 146 -1.65 -6.41 -22.33
C GLY A 146 -2.92 -5.58 -22.11
N HIS A 147 -3.61 -5.73 -20.99
CA HIS A 147 -4.86 -5.00 -20.69
C HIS A 147 -4.62 -3.56 -20.22
N THR A 148 -5.56 -2.68 -20.56
CA THR A 148 -5.54 -1.24 -20.18
C THR A 148 -6.95 -0.76 -19.82
N ASP A 149 -7.78 -1.66 -19.32
CA ASP A 149 -9.21 -1.47 -19.11
C ASP A 149 -9.59 -1.43 -17.63
N LEU A 150 -8.62 -1.26 -16.73
CA LEU A 150 -8.90 -1.01 -15.31
C LEU A 150 -9.62 0.33 -15.14
N LEU A 151 -10.73 0.31 -14.40
CA LEU A 151 -11.55 1.47 -14.07
C LEU A 151 -11.62 1.65 -12.55
N ILE A 152 -11.16 2.80 -12.06
CA ILE A 152 -11.37 3.21 -10.67
C ILE A 152 -12.79 3.78 -10.54
N MET A 153 -13.65 3.06 -9.82
CA MET A 153 -15.07 3.39 -9.71
C MET A 153 -15.40 4.30 -8.55
N ASN A 154 -14.80 4.03 -7.39
CA ASN A 154 -15.01 4.76 -6.16
C ASN A 154 -13.68 4.94 -5.44
N GLY A 155 -13.61 5.99 -4.63
CA GLY A 155 -12.46 6.32 -3.78
C GLY A 155 -12.96 7.00 -2.51
N TYR A 156 -12.32 8.09 -2.10
CA TYR A 156 -12.71 8.81 -0.89
C TYR A 156 -14.16 9.27 -0.92
N ILE A 157 -14.86 9.10 0.20
CA ILE A 157 -16.16 9.67 0.46
C ILE A 157 -16.14 10.39 1.81
N THR A 158 -16.69 11.59 1.87
CA THR A 158 -16.84 12.28 3.17
C THR A 158 -17.87 11.58 4.04
N LYS A 159 -17.73 11.67 5.36
CA LYS A 159 -18.72 11.17 6.33
C LYS A 159 -20.11 11.69 6.08
N ASP A 160 -20.24 12.95 5.67
CA ASP A 160 -21.51 13.57 5.30
C ASP A 160 -22.13 12.94 4.05
N ALA A 161 -21.32 12.60 3.05
CA ALA A 161 -21.80 11.89 1.87
C ALA A 161 -22.16 10.44 2.20
N GLN A 162 -21.34 9.74 3.00
CA GLN A 162 -21.63 8.40 3.52
C GLN A 162 -22.95 8.38 4.29
N LYS A 163 -23.20 9.39 5.13
CA LYS A 163 -24.47 9.57 5.86
C LYS A 163 -25.67 9.71 4.94
N ARG A 164 -25.56 10.53 3.88
CA ARG A 164 -26.65 10.66 2.91
C ARG A 164 -26.94 9.36 2.19
N LEU A 165 -25.93 8.58 1.82
CA LEU A 165 -26.10 7.27 1.19
C LEU A 165 -26.78 6.28 2.15
N TYR A 166 -26.28 6.20 3.39
CA TYR A 166 -26.84 5.35 4.44
C TYR A 166 -28.32 5.67 4.71
N GLU A 167 -28.64 6.94 4.98
CA GLU A 167 -30.01 7.38 5.26
C GLU A 167 -30.96 7.19 4.06
N ALA A 168 -30.48 7.43 2.84
CA ALA A 168 -31.27 7.19 1.63
C ALA A 168 -31.60 5.71 1.45
N ASP A 169 -30.66 4.82 1.76
CA ASP A 169 -30.90 3.37 1.71
C ASP A 169 -31.91 2.92 2.78
N LEU A 170 -31.82 3.43 4.00
CA LEU A 170 -32.83 3.15 5.05
C LEU A 170 -34.22 3.61 4.62
N GLN A 171 -34.34 4.79 4.02
CA GLN A 171 -35.62 5.30 3.53
C GLN A 171 -36.18 4.43 2.41
N ARG A 172 -35.32 3.89 1.55
CA ARG A 172 -35.68 3.03 0.42
C ARG A 172 -36.12 1.64 0.87
N THR A 173 -35.42 1.05 1.85
CA THR A 173 -35.64 -0.32 2.31
C THR A 173 -36.64 -0.40 3.47
N GLY A 174 -36.81 0.69 4.22
CA GLY A 174 -37.55 0.69 5.48
C GLY A 174 -36.82 -0.04 6.63
N GLY A 175 -35.54 -0.34 6.44
CA GLY A 175 -34.70 -1.03 7.42
C GLY A 175 -34.22 -0.12 8.56
N ASN A 176 -33.69 -0.75 9.62
CA ASN A 176 -33.00 -0.04 10.71
C ASN A 176 -31.48 0.01 10.52
N SER A 177 -30.96 -0.67 9.49
CA SER A 177 -29.56 -0.64 9.06
C SER A 177 -29.47 -0.86 7.54
N SER A 178 -28.36 -0.46 6.93
CA SER A 178 -28.10 -0.60 5.50
C SER A 178 -27.17 -1.80 5.26
N ASP A 179 -27.56 -2.65 4.31
CA ASP A 179 -26.70 -3.75 3.83
C ASP A 179 -25.72 -3.28 2.74
N LEU A 180 -25.90 -2.06 2.22
CA LEU A 180 -25.12 -1.51 1.10
C LEU A 180 -24.06 -0.50 1.56
N TYR A 181 -24.36 0.25 2.62
CA TYR A 181 -23.50 1.35 3.08
C TYR A 181 -23.14 1.14 4.54
N ALA A 182 -21.85 1.30 4.85
CA ALA A 182 -21.39 1.33 6.23
C ALA A 182 -22.00 2.52 7.00
N ILE A 183 -22.11 2.37 8.32
CA ILE A 183 -22.47 3.46 9.24
C ILE A 183 -21.48 4.62 9.01
N PRO A 184 -21.91 5.90 9.01
CA PRO A 184 -21.00 7.03 8.83
C PRO A 184 -19.88 7.05 9.87
N GLY A 185 -18.64 7.17 9.43
CA GLY A 185 -17.42 6.97 10.21
C GLY A 185 -16.87 5.56 10.11
N CYS A 186 -17.66 4.56 9.72
CA CYS A 186 -17.24 3.15 9.68
C CYS A 186 -16.94 2.66 8.25
N SER A 187 -16.93 3.56 7.26
CA SER A 187 -16.59 3.24 5.88
C SER A 187 -15.10 3.44 5.65
N GLU A 188 -14.40 2.44 5.12
CA GLU A 188 -12.98 2.62 4.75
C GLU A 188 -12.77 3.66 3.66
N TYR A 189 -13.77 3.91 2.82
CA TYR A 189 -13.72 4.99 1.84
C TYR A 189 -13.55 6.36 2.51
N GLU A 190 -13.94 6.54 3.78
CA GLU A 190 -13.69 7.78 4.54
C GLU A 190 -12.22 8.00 4.90
N THR A 191 -11.32 7.05 4.62
CA THR A 191 -9.86 7.20 4.82
C THR A 191 -9.12 7.71 3.59
N GLY A 192 -9.70 7.54 2.40
CA GLY A 192 -9.04 7.79 1.13
C GLY A 192 -7.98 6.76 0.72
N TYR A 193 -7.78 5.69 1.49
CA TYR A 193 -6.87 4.59 1.14
C TYR A 193 -7.56 3.40 0.44
N SER A 194 -8.89 3.38 0.40
CA SER A 194 -9.66 2.31 -0.24
C SER A 194 -10.31 2.76 -1.54
N PHE A 195 -10.32 1.88 -2.53
CA PHE A 195 -10.91 2.13 -3.83
C PHE A 195 -11.58 0.87 -4.39
N GLU A 196 -12.47 1.09 -5.35
CA GLU A 196 -13.20 0.03 -6.03
C GLU A 196 -12.73 -0.10 -7.49
N LEU A 197 -12.39 -1.31 -7.91
CA LEU A 197 -12.09 -1.65 -9.29
C LEU A 197 -13.31 -2.11 -10.07
N ALA A 198 -13.38 -1.71 -11.32
CA ALA A 198 -14.22 -2.29 -12.35
C ALA A 198 -13.42 -2.41 -13.66
N ILE A 199 -14.03 -2.98 -14.68
CA ILE A 199 -13.42 -3.11 -16.01
C ILE A 199 -14.21 -2.28 -17.04
N TYR A 200 -13.49 -1.55 -17.88
CA TYR A 200 -14.07 -0.75 -18.96
C TYR A 200 -13.45 -1.08 -20.33
N ASN A 201 -14.09 -2.01 -21.05
CA ASN A 201 -13.65 -2.47 -22.36
C ASN A 201 -14.78 -2.37 -23.39
N GLY A 202 -15.04 -1.14 -23.85
CA GLY A 202 -16.18 -0.84 -24.72
C GLY A 202 -17.54 -0.87 -24.00
N GLY A 203 -17.54 -1.07 -22.69
CA GLY A 203 -18.69 -1.11 -21.79
C GLY A 203 -18.24 -1.28 -20.33
N PHE A 204 -19.14 -1.02 -19.39
CA PHE A 204 -18.90 -1.23 -17.95
C PHE A 204 -19.10 -2.70 -17.57
N HIS A 205 -18.17 -3.24 -16.80
CA HIS A 205 -18.22 -4.60 -16.25
C HIS A 205 -17.72 -4.59 -14.81
N ASP A 206 -18.38 -5.36 -13.95
CA ASP A 206 -17.89 -5.59 -12.58
C ASP A 206 -16.53 -6.27 -12.62
N PHE A 207 -15.65 -5.89 -11.68
CA PHE A 207 -14.36 -6.57 -11.54
C PHE A 207 -14.57 -7.98 -11.02
N SER A 208 -13.92 -8.94 -11.67
CA SER A 208 -13.89 -10.32 -11.24
C SER A 208 -12.49 -10.89 -11.40
N PRO A 209 -11.90 -11.52 -10.37
CA PRO A 209 -10.52 -11.96 -10.37
C PRO A 209 -10.35 -13.30 -11.10
N GLU A 210 -10.78 -13.34 -12.37
CA GLU A 210 -10.67 -14.52 -13.22
C GLU A 210 -9.91 -14.20 -14.51
N GLY A 211 -9.38 -15.26 -15.13
CA GLY A 211 -8.56 -15.12 -16.33
C GLY A 211 -7.36 -14.22 -16.05
N ASP A 212 -7.12 -13.25 -16.92
CA ASP A 212 -5.98 -12.34 -16.78
C ASP A 212 -6.13 -11.41 -15.58
N TYR A 213 -7.34 -11.07 -15.13
CA TYR A 213 -7.56 -10.17 -13.99
C TYR A 213 -7.24 -10.79 -12.63
N ALA A 214 -7.11 -12.12 -12.55
CA ALA A 214 -6.59 -12.81 -11.36
C ALA A 214 -5.19 -12.29 -10.99
N TRP A 215 -4.41 -11.84 -11.99
CA TRP A 215 -3.09 -11.24 -11.81
C TRP A 215 -3.13 -10.06 -10.81
N ILE A 216 -4.20 -9.27 -10.80
CA ILE A 216 -4.33 -8.14 -9.86
C ILE A 216 -4.34 -8.65 -8.42
N LEU A 217 -5.14 -9.67 -8.08
CA LEU A 217 -5.14 -10.20 -6.72
C LEU A 217 -3.81 -10.86 -6.34
N GLU A 218 -3.18 -11.54 -7.30
CA GLU A 218 -1.89 -12.22 -7.11
C GLU A 218 -0.73 -11.23 -6.84
N HIS A 219 -0.79 -10.02 -7.41
CA HIS A 219 0.32 -9.07 -7.40
C HIS A 219 0.03 -7.73 -6.71
N CYS A 220 -1.21 -7.43 -6.30
CA CYS A 220 -1.56 -6.14 -5.68
C CYS A 220 -0.72 -5.81 -4.43
N ALA A 221 -0.35 -6.83 -3.66
CA ALA A 221 0.50 -6.70 -2.48
C ALA A 221 1.92 -6.22 -2.78
N GLU A 222 2.41 -6.44 -4.00
CA GLU A 222 3.71 -5.93 -4.43
C GLU A 222 3.72 -4.40 -4.60
N TYR A 223 2.54 -3.80 -4.67
CA TYR A 223 2.33 -2.36 -4.84
C TYR A 223 1.71 -1.72 -3.59
N GLY A 224 1.64 -2.44 -2.47
CA GLY A 224 1.11 -1.89 -1.21
C GLY A 224 -0.40 -2.03 -1.03
N PHE A 225 -1.10 -2.83 -1.85
CA PHE A 225 -2.53 -3.07 -1.72
C PHE A 225 -2.87 -4.46 -1.18
N ILE A 226 -4.01 -4.56 -0.52
CA ILE A 226 -4.66 -5.83 -0.17
C ILE A 226 -6.07 -5.87 -0.78
N GLN A 227 -6.58 -7.07 -1.10
CA GLN A 227 -8.02 -7.26 -1.18
C GLN A 227 -8.59 -7.06 0.23
N ARG A 228 -9.41 -6.03 0.42
CA ARG A 228 -9.78 -5.62 1.77
C ARG A 228 -10.70 -6.62 2.47
N TYR A 229 -11.62 -7.20 1.70
CA TYR A 229 -12.66 -8.11 2.19
C TYR A 229 -12.62 -9.44 1.42
N PRO A 230 -11.69 -10.35 1.74
CA PRO A 230 -11.67 -11.68 1.14
C PRO A 230 -12.69 -12.62 1.82
N ALA A 231 -13.29 -13.51 1.03
CA ALA A 231 -14.34 -14.44 1.46
C ALA A 231 -14.02 -15.23 2.74
N ASN A 232 -12.77 -15.67 2.92
CA ASN A 232 -12.32 -16.46 4.06
C ASN A 232 -12.07 -15.64 5.34
N LYS A 233 -12.31 -14.32 5.32
CA LYS A 233 -12.10 -13.41 6.45
C LYS A 233 -13.37 -12.65 6.85
N ALA A 234 -14.53 -12.98 6.29
CA ALA A 234 -15.78 -12.26 6.54
C ALA A 234 -16.17 -12.18 8.03
N ASP A 235 -15.90 -13.23 8.82
CA ASP A 235 -16.16 -13.23 10.26
C ASP A 235 -15.25 -12.26 11.04
N LEU A 236 -14.08 -11.93 10.50
CA LEU A 236 -13.09 -11.04 11.12
C LEU A 236 -13.28 -9.59 10.68
N THR A 237 -13.57 -9.38 9.39
CA THR A 237 -13.79 -8.04 8.83
C THR A 237 -15.20 -7.51 9.10
N GLY A 238 -16.16 -8.39 9.39
CA GLY A 238 -17.59 -8.06 9.48
C GLY A 238 -18.24 -7.73 8.14
N VAL A 239 -17.56 -7.99 7.02
CA VAL A 239 -18.00 -7.67 5.66
C VAL A 239 -17.83 -8.89 4.77
N SER A 240 -18.89 -9.23 4.01
CA SER A 240 -18.86 -10.32 3.03
C SER A 240 -17.81 -10.08 1.93
N ASP A 241 -17.47 -11.12 1.18
CA ASP A 241 -16.51 -11.05 0.08
C ASP A 241 -16.78 -9.87 -0.87
N GLN A 242 -15.77 -9.04 -1.09
CA GLN A 242 -15.75 -7.96 -2.08
C GLN A 242 -14.44 -8.04 -2.88
N PRO A 243 -14.41 -8.81 -3.98
CA PRO A 243 -13.18 -9.03 -4.75
C PRO A 243 -12.68 -7.76 -5.47
N ASN A 244 -13.54 -6.76 -5.60
CA ASN A 244 -13.29 -5.50 -6.27
C ASN A 244 -12.82 -4.36 -5.34
N VAL A 245 -12.80 -4.56 -4.02
CA VAL A 245 -12.41 -3.51 -3.06
C VAL A 245 -10.98 -3.73 -2.57
N PHE A 246 -10.14 -2.75 -2.84
CA PHE A 246 -8.72 -2.74 -2.52
C PHE A 246 -8.41 -1.65 -1.51
N ARG A 247 -7.52 -1.96 -0.58
CA ARG A 247 -7.05 -1.05 0.47
C ARG A 247 -5.55 -0.89 0.37
N TYR A 248 -5.08 0.35 0.26
CA TYR A 248 -3.66 0.68 0.40
C TYR A 248 -3.25 0.62 1.86
N VAL A 249 -2.23 -0.19 2.13
CA VAL A 249 -1.57 -0.31 3.45
C VAL A 249 -0.06 -0.05 3.34
N GLY A 250 0.44 0.18 2.13
CA GLY A 250 1.85 0.43 1.85
C GLY A 250 2.73 -0.81 1.84
N ILE A 251 3.93 -0.63 1.30
CA ILE A 251 5.04 -1.60 1.38
C ILE A 251 5.86 -1.26 2.62
N PRO A 252 6.32 -2.25 3.42
CA PRO A 252 6.26 -3.70 3.18
C PRO A 252 5.02 -4.41 3.73
N HIS A 253 4.07 -3.68 4.29
CA HIS A 253 2.92 -4.24 5.02
C HIS A 253 2.06 -5.16 4.17
N ALA A 254 1.61 -4.70 3.00
CA ALA A 254 0.75 -5.49 2.12
C ALA A 254 1.40 -6.83 1.74
N TRP A 255 2.70 -6.82 1.45
CA TRP A 255 3.46 -8.02 1.11
C TRP A 255 3.55 -9.02 2.25
N PHE A 256 3.77 -8.53 3.48
CA PHE A 256 3.74 -9.37 4.66
C PHE A 256 2.36 -9.98 4.89
N MET A 257 1.30 -9.18 4.75
CA MET A 257 -0.08 -9.62 4.90
C MET A 257 -0.43 -10.72 3.88
N ALA A 258 -0.08 -10.52 2.62
CA ALA A 258 -0.33 -11.50 1.56
C ALA A 258 0.40 -12.82 1.81
N LYS A 259 1.68 -12.77 2.19
CA LYS A 259 2.48 -13.98 2.51
C LYS A 259 1.95 -14.77 3.69
N ASN A 260 1.29 -14.10 4.64
CA ASN A 260 0.77 -14.72 5.86
C ASN A 260 -0.75 -14.90 5.83
N ASN A 261 -1.43 -14.60 4.72
CA ASN A 261 -2.89 -14.69 4.56
C ASN A 261 -3.65 -13.96 5.69
N LEU A 262 -3.27 -12.70 5.93
CA LEU A 262 -3.85 -11.84 6.97
C LEU A 262 -4.78 -10.79 6.36
N CYS A 263 -5.94 -10.55 6.98
CA CYS A 263 -6.68 -9.30 6.77
C CYS A 263 -6.08 -8.16 7.61
N LEU A 264 -6.56 -6.93 7.42
CA LEU A 264 -6.02 -5.76 8.14
C LEU A 264 -6.16 -5.93 9.65
N GLU A 265 -7.31 -6.40 10.11
CA GLU A 265 -7.59 -6.64 11.54
C GLU A 265 -6.54 -7.55 12.19
N GLU A 266 -6.27 -8.72 11.58
CA GLU A 266 -5.27 -9.66 12.08
C GLU A 266 -3.85 -9.09 12.01
N TYR A 267 -3.53 -8.37 10.93
CA TYR A 267 -2.20 -7.80 10.76
C TYR A 267 -1.88 -6.75 11.82
N LEU A 268 -2.84 -5.90 12.16
CA LEU A 268 -2.62 -4.90 13.19
C LEU A 268 -2.51 -5.54 14.58
N GLU A 269 -3.25 -6.61 14.87
CA GLU A 269 -3.07 -7.38 16.11
C GLU A 269 -1.66 -8.00 16.20
N VAL A 270 -1.15 -8.56 15.09
CA VAL A 270 0.24 -9.03 15.02
C VAL A 270 1.21 -7.89 15.30
N LEU A 271 1.04 -6.74 14.65
CA LEU A 271 1.98 -5.62 14.77
C LEU A 271 1.94 -4.94 16.14
N GLU A 272 0.77 -4.85 16.78
CA GLU A 272 0.60 -4.41 18.17
C GLU A 272 1.37 -5.30 19.16
N GLY A 273 1.64 -6.56 18.80
CA GLY A 273 2.45 -7.50 19.58
C GLY A 273 3.97 -7.22 19.56
N TYR A 274 4.44 -6.24 18.78
CA TYR A 274 5.85 -5.84 18.68
C TYR A 274 6.04 -4.40 19.19
N PRO A 275 6.04 -4.17 20.52
CA PRO A 275 6.24 -2.84 21.07
C PRO A 275 7.68 -2.35 20.87
N TYR A 276 7.89 -1.03 20.87
CA TYR A 276 9.22 -0.41 20.73
C TYR A 276 10.25 -0.92 21.75
N ASP A 277 9.85 -1.05 23.01
CA ASP A 277 10.72 -1.54 24.10
C ASP A 277 10.89 -3.08 24.09
N GLY A 278 10.29 -3.75 23.11
CA GLY A 278 10.35 -5.19 22.89
C GLY A 278 11.14 -5.57 21.64
N GLY A 279 10.75 -6.70 21.03
CA GLY A 279 11.25 -7.05 19.71
C GLY A 279 10.50 -6.29 18.63
N HIS A 280 11.17 -5.95 17.53
CA HIS A 280 10.54 -5.37 16.35
C HIS A 280 10.15 -6.45 15.34
N LEU A 281 9.05 -6.24 14.62
CA LEU A 281 8.64 -7.11 13.53
C LEU A 281 9.59 -6.91 12.35
N ARG A 282 10.26 -7.97 11.90
CA ARG A 282 11.11 -7.94 10.70
C ARG A 282 10.26 -8.19 9.46
N LEU A 283 10.30 -7.24 8.54
CA LEU A 283 9.54 -7.23 7.30
C LEU A 283 10.52 -7.19 6.11
N ASN A 284 10.07 -7.63 4.95
CA ASN A 284 10.79 -7.43 3.69
C ASN A 284 9.80 -7.00 2.63
N ASP A 285 10.24 -6.33 1.57
CA ASP A 285 9.43 -6.05 0.41
C ASP A 285 9.60 -7.12 -0.70
N PRO A 286 8.90 -7.01 -1.85
CA PRO A 286 9.05 -7.98 -2.95
C PRO A 286 10.44 -8.02 -3.57
N ILE A 287 11.22 -6.94 -3.50
CA ILE A 287 12.55 -6.83 -4.12
C ILE A 287 13.71 -7.16 -3.15
N GLY A 288 13.41 -7.44 -1.88
CA GLY A 288 14.38 -7.87 -0.88
C GLY A 288 14.98 -6.75 -0.04
N ARG A 289 14.35 -5.56 0.00
CA ARG A 289 14.66 -4.58 1.04
C ARG A 289 14.09 -5.03 2.36
N SER A 290 14.88 -4.87 3.42
CA SER A 290 14.53 -5.24 4.78
C SER A 290 14.03 -4.04 5.55
N TYR A 291 13.06 -4.29 6.42
CA TYR A 291 12.44 -3.28 7.26
C TYR A 291 12.28 -3.82 8.68
N GLU A 292 12.07 -2.90 9.60
CA GLU A 292 11.47 -3.20 10.88
C GLU A 292 10.20 -2.38 11.07
N ALA A 293 9.26 -2.95 11.82
CA ALA A 293 8.12 -2.21 12.30
C ALA A 293 7.87 -2.51 13.78
N TYR A 294 7.39 -1.50 14.50
CA TYR A 294 7.08 -1.60 15.91
C TYR A 294 5.93 -0.67 16.28
N TYR A 295 5.31 -1.00 17.41
CA TYR A 295 4.16 -0.31 17.96
C TYR A 295 4.56 0.59 19.14
N VAL A 296 4.01 1.79 19.16
CA VAL A 296 4.16 2.77 20.24
C VAL A 296 2.77 3.11 20.76
N SER A 297 2.46 2.65 21.96
CA SER A 297 1.18 2.90 22.62
C SER A 297 1.10 4.32 23.15
N VAL A 298 -0.06 4.96 22.96
CA VAL A 298 -0.41 6.25 23.55
C VAL A 298 -1.33 6.01 24.73
N ASP A 299 -1.02 6.62 25.88
CA ASP A 299 -1.89 6.57 27.06
C ASP A 299 -3.23 7.25 26.72
N PRO A 300 -4.37 6.53 26.75
CA PRO A 300 -5.67 7.11 26.42
C PRO A 300 -6.14 8.17 27.44
N THR A 301 -5.46 8.28 28.59
CA THR A 301 -5.73 9.27 29.62
C THR A 301 -4.82 10.49 29.53
N THR A 302 -3.88 10.53 28.58
CA THR A 302 -3.02 11.69 28.38
C THR A 302 -3.84 12.94 28.10
N VAL A 303 -3.46 14.03 28.75
CA VAL A 303 -4.01 15.37 28.49
C VAL A 303 -3.07 16.18 27.60
N ASP A 304 -1.86 15.68 27.37
CA ASP A 304 -0.90 16.33 26.50
C ASP A 304 -1.34 16.10 25.04
N PRO A 305 -1.35 17.17 24.22
CA PRO A 305 -1.79 17.08 22.83
C PRO A 305 -0.77 16.35 21.95
N THR A 306 0.44 16.13 22.46
CA THR A 306 1.56 15.52 21.76
C THR A 306 2.08 14.29 22.50
N VAL A 307 2.76 13.42 21.77
CA VAL A 307 3.45 12.23 22.27
C VAL A 307 4.81 12.11 21.60
N ILE A 308 5.78 11.61 22.36
CA ILE A 308 7.12 11.31 21.85
C ILE A 308 7.13 9.90 21.27
N ILE A 309 7.53 9.80 20.01
CA ILE A 309 7.65 8.55 19.27
C ILE A 309 9.14 8.30 18.99
N PRO A 310 9.71 7.20 19.49
CA PRO A 310 11.05 6.78 19.11
C PRO A 310 11.14 6.51 17.61
N VAL A 311 12.20 6.99 16.96
CA VAL A 311 12.44 6.86 15.52
C VAL A 311 13.91 6.64 15.21
N PRO A 312 14.26 5.91 14.14
CA PRO A 312 15.67 5.75 13.78
C PRO A 312 16.28 7.07 13.28
N LYS A 313 17.49 7.41 13.74
CA LYS A 313 18.16 8.68 13.39
C LYS A 313 18.60 8.76 11.92
N ASP A 314 19.16 7.67 11.39
CA ASP A 314 19.83 7.65 10.08
C ASP A 314 19.17 6.70 9.06
N LYS A 315 17.88 6.41 9.24
CA LYS A 315 17.13 5.52 8.35
C LYS A 315 15.84 6.19 7.89
N PRO A 316 15.40 5.98 6.63
CA PRO A 316 14.06 6.37 6.22
C PRO A 316 13.01 5.63 7.06
N PHE A 317 11.99 6.35 7.53
CA PHE A 317 10.89 5.77 8.28
C PHE A 317 9.57 6.46 7.93
N ASN A 318 8.47 5.78 8.20
CA ASN A 318 7.10 6.30 8.12
C ASN A 318 6.33 5.97 9.40
N PHE A 319 5.25 6.71 9.63
CA PHE A 319 4.29 6.45 10.71
C PHE A 319 2.91 6.16 10.16
N SER A 320 2.14 5.40 10.92
CA SER A 320 0.69 5.35 10.79
C SER A 320 0.06 5.23 12.16
N GLY A 321 -1.00 5.97 12.41
CA GLY A 321 -1.91 5.65 13.50
C GLY A 321 -2.59 4.30 13.27
N ASN A 322 -3.05 3.66 14.35
CA ASN A 322 -3.83 2.42 14.29
C ASN A 322 -5.35 2.64 14.42
N ASN A 323 -5.79 3.91 14.54
CA ASN A 323 -7.16 4.34 14.86
C ASN A 323 -7.69 3.97 16.25
N LYS A 324 -6.83 3.47 17.15
CA LYS A 324 -7.26 2.98 18.46
C LYS A 324 -6.54 3.72 19.60
N HIS A 325 -5.24 3.51 19.73
CA HIS A 325 -4.47 3.90 20.91
C HIS A 325 -2.96 3.95 20.65
N GLY A 326 -2.51 4.12 19.41
CA GLY A 326 -1.09 4.33 19.17
C GLY A 326 -0.68 4.43 17.71
N PHE A 327 0.64 4.35 17.53
CA PHE A 327 1.32 4.51 16.26
C PHE A 327 2.12 3.27 15.92
N PHE A 328 2.17 2.96 14.64
CA PHE A 328 3.16 2.05 14.05
C PHE A 328 4.25 2.89 13.42
N VAL A 329 5.50 2.55 13.74
CA VAL A 329 6.69 3.07 13.06
C VAL A 329 7.21 1.98 12.15
N THR A 330 7.57 2.33 10.92
CA THR A 330 8.19 1.40 9.97
C THR A 330 9.44 2.02 9.39
N ALA A 331 10.58 1.35 9.57
CA ALA A 331 11.89 1.84 9.18
C ALA A 331 12.55 0.94 8.14
N GLU A 332 13.12 1.54 7.09
CA GLU A 332 13.91 0.82 6.08
C GLU A 332 15.32 0.57 6.60
N LEU A 333 15.74 -0.69 6.68
CA LEU A 333 17.07 -1.07 7.17
C LEU A 333 18.11 -1.09 6.05
N GLY A 334 17.66 -1.28 4.80
CA GLY A 334 18.47 -1.40 3.60
C GLY A 334 18.28 -2.74 2.91
N TRP A 335 19.26 -3.17 2.12
CA TRP A 335 19.23 -4.45 1.41
C TRP A 335 19.62 -5.61 2.33
N GLN A 336 18.91 -6.72 2.20
CA GLN A 336 19.27 -7.95 2.90
C GLN A 336 20.47 -8.63 2.20
N ASP A 337 21.54 -8.94 2.95
CA ASP A 337 22.56 -9.86 2.46
C ASP A 337 21.94 -11.28 2.34
N GLN A 338 21.94 -11.84 1.13
CA GLN A 338 21.28 -13.11 0.80
C GLN A 338 21.73 -14.34 1.62
N ASP A 339 22.80 -14.22 2.41
CA ASP A 339 23.45 -15.34 3.10
C ASP A 339 22.90 -15.66 4.50
N THR A 340 21.91 -14.93 5.03
CA THR A 340 21.45 -15.10 6.43
C THR A 340 20.07 -15.75 6.64
N TRP A 341 19.34 -16.17 5.59
CA TRP A 341 17.97 -16.71 5.76
C TRP A 341 17.88 -18.24 5.93
N ALA A 342 18.51 -18.79 6.97
CA ALA A 342 18.24 -20.16 7.42
C ALA A 342 17.49 -20.21 8.76
N SER A 343 16.50 -19.34 8.95
CA SER A 343 15.46 -19.56 9.98
C SER A 343 14.27 -18.66 9.68
N GLY A 344 13.16 -19.26 9.25
CA GLY A 344 11.89 -18.57 9.10
C GLY A 344 11.52 -17.82 10.38
N THR A 345 11.16 -16.55 10.25
CA THR A 345 10.41 -15.83 11.28
C THR A 345 9.11 -16.59 11.51
N THR A 346 9.10 -17.50 12.47
CA THR A 346 7.89 -18.12 12.97
C THR A 346 7.11 -17.04 13.72
N ILE A 347 5.96 -16.64 13.18
CA ILE A 347 4.97 -15.88 13.95
C ILE A 347 4.72 -16.70 15.24
N PRO A 348 4.89 -16.13 16.44
CA PRO A 348 4.61 -16.86 17.67
C PRO A 348 3.17 -17.37 17.61
N SER A 349 2.95 -18.68 17.74
CA SER A 349 1.61 -19.29 17.73
C SER A 349 0.65 -18.73 18.81
N THR A 350 1.16 -17.94 19.73
CA THR A 350 0.41 -17.20 20.76
C THR A 350 -0.19 -15.87 20.29
N SER A 351 0.14 -15.39 19.08
CA SER A 351 -0.40 -14.15 18.50
C SER A 351 -1.32 -14.40 17.29
N LEU A 352 -1.70 -15.65 17.04
CA LEU A 352 -2.70 -15.99 16.03
C LEU A 352 -4.04 -16.28 16.75
N PRO A 353 -5.17 -15.71 16.29
CA PRO A 353 -6.48 -16.10 16.81
C PRO A 353 -6.71 -17.60 16.58
N PRO A 354 -7.43 -18.28 17.48
CA PRO A 354 -7.61 -19.74 17.40
C PRO A 354 -8.31 -20.13 16.10
N GLU A 355 -7.77 -21.14 15.40
CA GLU A 355 -8.39 -21.71 14.20
C GLU A 355 -9.83 -22.14 14.50
N THR A 356 -10.81 -21.49 13.87
CA THR A 356 -12.21 -21.93 13.92
C THR A 356 -12.36 -23.19 13.09
N THR A 357 -12.43 -24.34 13.76
CA THR A 357 -12.70 -25.62 13.12
C THR A 357 -14.17 -25.68 12.72
N THR A 358 -14.49 -25.27 11.49
CA THR A 358 -15.84 -25.37 10.95
C THR A 358 -16.20 -26.84 10.73
N THR A 359 -16.84 -27.45 11.72
CA THR A 359 -17.39 -28.80 11.58
C THR A 359 -18.63 -28.71 10.69
N THR A 360 -18.48 -29.05 9.42
CA THR A 360 -19.61 -29.24 8.49
C THR A 360 -20.50 -30.36 9.00
N THR A 361 -21.60 -29.99 9.66
CA THR A 361 -22.68 -30.94 9.99
C THR A 361 -23.57 -31.06 8.77
N VAL A 362 -23.40 -32.16 8.03
CA VAL A 362 -24.30 -32.55 6.95
C VAL A 362 -25.62 -33.01 7.59
N LEU A 363 -26.69 -32.23 7.42
CA LEU A 363 -28.05 -32.66 7.75
C LEU A 363 -28.64 -33.39 6.53
N ASN A 364 -28.99 -34.66 6.74
CA ASN A 364 -29.81 -35.48 5.83
C ASN A 364 -31.27 -35.06 5.87
#